data_AF-A0A9E4AI24-F1
#
_entry.id   AF-A0A9E4AI24-F1
#
_cell.length_a   1.000
_cell.length_b   1.000
_cell.length_c   1.000
_cell.angle_alpha   90.00
_cell.angle_beta   90.00
_cell.angle_gamma   90.00
#
_symmetry.space_group_name_H-M   'P 1'
#
loop_
_entity.id
_entity.type
_entity.pdbx_description
1 polymer ?
#
loop_
_entity_poly.entity_id
_entity_poly.type
_entity_poly.pdbx_seq_one_letter_code
_entity_poly.pdbx_strand_id
1 'polypeptide(L)'
;MNSYKVKSPFNLTIKTLDLKGRVQGTDTIEFLRVELQYEDGNGPLFLARVRYACNGVEQEDGFPIDLDKGAFISTVSIQNEGLEEKLQEIGPEIAKIVRKDLAKHCRAHA
;
A
#
# COMPACT_ATOMS: atom_id res chain seq x y z
N MET A 1 -15.30 1.23 23.34
CA MET A 1 -15.22 0.77 21.94
C MET A 1 -15.21 -0.75 21.94
N ASN A 2 -16.30 -1.39 21.48
CA ASN A 2 -16.35 -2.85 21.34
C ASN A 2 -15.55 -3.24 20.09
N SER A 3 -14.40 -3.87 20.28
CA SER A 3 -13.65 -4.51 19.21
C SER A 3 -14.28 -5.86 18.89
N TYR A 4 -15.13 -5.91 17.86
CA TYR A 4 -15.60 -7.17 17.31
C TYR A 4 -14.40 -7.86 16.63
N LYS A 5 -13.83 -8.89 17.28
CA LYS A 5 -12.94 -9.84 16.61
C LYS A 5 -13.77 -10.66 15.64
N VAL A 6 -13.89 -10.17 14.40
CA VAL A 6 -14.38 -10.99 13.28
C VAL A 6 -13.34 -12.09 13.06
N LYS A 7 -13.65 -13.32 13.45
CA LYS A 7 -12.88 -14.48 12.99
C LYS A 7 -13.20 -14.65 11.51
N SER A 8 -12.35 -14.12 10.64
CA SER A 8 -12.38 -14.50 9.23
C SER A 8 -12.16 -16.01 9.15
N PRO A 9 -12.96 -16.77 8.39
CA PRO A 9 -12.69 -18.19 8.15
C PRO A 9 -11.39 -18.40 7.34
N PHE A 10 -10.84 -17.33 6.77
CA PHE A 10 -9.63 -17.33 5.95
C PHE A 10 -8.42 -16.80 6.72
N ASN A 11 -7.25 -17.40 6.48
CA ASN A 11 -5.99 -16.94 7.03
C ASN A 11 -5.48 -15.75 6.20
N LEU A 12 -5.58 -14.55 6.77
CA LEU A 12 -4.98 -13.36 6.18
C LEU A 12 -3.50 -13.28 6.55
N THR A 13 -2.64 -13.24 5.53
CA THR A 13 -1.21 -12.97 5.70
C THR A 13 -0.84 -11.66 5.04
N ILE A 14 0.06 -10.90 5.68
CA ILE A 14 0.56 -9.64 5.14
C ILE A 14 2.00 -9.85 4.71
N LYS A 15 2.30 -9.51 3.45
CA LYS A 15 3.66 -9.37 2.95
C LYS A 15 3.95 -7.91 2.68
N THR A 16 5.16 -7.48 2.98
CA THR A 16 5.57 -6.09 2.76
C THR A 16 6.49 -5.99 1.56
N LEU A 17 6.23 -5.03 0.68
CA LEU A 17 7.14 -4.64 -0.39
C LEU A 17 7.76 -3.30 -0.04
N ASP A 18 9.09 -3.24 0.03
CA ASP A 18 9.81 -2.00 0.30
C ASP A 18 9.69 -1.00 -0.86
N LEU A 19 9.41 0.26 -0.53
CA LEU A 19 9.33 1.39 -1.46
C LEU A 19 10.51 2.37 -1.31
N LYS A 20 11.34 2.21 -0.29
CA LYS A 20 12.40 3.16 0.03
C LYS A 20 13.38 3.31 -1.15
N GLY A 21 13.54 4.54 -1.62
CA GLY A 21 14.39 4.86 -2.78
C GLY A 21 13.86 4.34 -4.13
N ARG A 22 12.63 3.82 -4.20
CA ARG A 22 11.99 3.33 -5.44
C ARG A 22 10.90 4.26 -5.96
N VAL A 23 10.32 5.06 -5.06
CA VAL A 23 9.27 6.04 -5.36
C VAL A 23 9.73 7.36 -4.77
N GLN A 24 9.63 8.42 -5.55
CA GLN A 24 9.93 9.75 -5.04
C GLN A 24 8.80 10.20 -4.11
N GLY A 25 9.16 10.51 -2.88
CA GLY A 25 8.25 11.13 -1.92
C GLY A 25 7.95 12.59 -2.27
N THR A 26 7.27 13.27 -1.36
CA THR A 26 7.15 14.73 -1.37
C THR A 26 8.10 15.32 -0.32
N ASP A 27 8.21 16.65 -0.25
CA ASP A 27 9.07 17.31 0.75
C ASP A 27 8.74 16.89 2.20
N THR A 28 7.49 16.50 2.47
CA THR A 28 7.01 16.11 3.79
C THR A 28 6.69 14.63 3.91
N ILE A 29 6.58 13.88 2.81
CA ILE A 29 6.12 12.48 2.83
C ILE A 29 7.13 11.55 2.21
N GLU A 30 7.54 10.53 2.97
CA GLU A 30 8.35 9.41 2.49
C GLU A 30 7.48 8.15 2.40
N PHE A 31 7.39 7.53 1.23
CA PHE A 31 6.74 6.23 1.07
C PHE A 31 7.70 5.12 1.50
N LEU A 32 7.29 4.36 2.52
CA LEU A 32 8.15 3.37 3.16
C LEU A 32 7.98 1.99 2.54
N ARG A 33 6.73 1.48 2.54
CA ARG A 33 6.43 0.11 2.12
C ARG A 33 4.96 -0.04 1.72
N VAL A 34 4.67 -1.05 0.90
CA VAL A 34 3.31 -1.51 0.61
C VAL A 34 3.03 -2.77 1.42
N GLU A 35 1.94 -2.77 2.17
CA GLU A 35 1.38 -3.94 2.83
C GLU A 35 0.38 -4.62 1.90
N LEU A 36 0.77 -5.80 1.42
CA LEU A 36 0.02 -6.65 0.50
C LEU A 36 -0.68 -7.76 1.28
N GLN A 37 -2.01 -7.83 1.15
CA GLN A 37 -2.82 -8.82 1.83
C GLN A 37 -3.02 -10.06 0.97
N TYR A 38 -2.85 -11.24 1.55
CA TYR A 38 -3.07 -12.53 0.91
C TYR A 38 -4.11 -13.31 1.72
N GLU A 39 -5.06 -13.91 1.03
CA GLU A 39 -6.10 -14.76 1.60
C GLU A 39 -5.73 -16.23 1.35
N ASP A 40 -5.50 -16.99 2.43
CA ASP A 40 -5.07 -18.39 2.37
C ASP A 40 -3.82 -18.63 1.48
N GLY A 41 -2.91 -17.66 1.48
CA GLY A 41 -1.70 -17.69 0.65
C GLY A 41 -1.93 -17.31 -0.82
N ASN A 42 -3.17 -17.10 -1.24
CA ASN A 42 -3.53 -16.61 -2.57
C ASN A 42 -3.59 -15.08 -2.57
N GLY A 43 -3.00 -14.45 -3.59
CA GLY A 43 -3.02 -12.99 -3.70
C GLY A 43 -1.80 -12.40 -4.45
N PRO A 44 -1.52 -11.11 -4.23
CA PRO A 44 -2.18 -10.24 -3.26
C PRO A 44 -3.59 -9.82 -3.71
N LEU A 45 -4.45 -9.48 -2.75
CA LEU A 45 -5.71 -8.78 -3.00
C LEU A 45 -5.43 -7.46 -3.72
N PHE A 46 -6.39 -6.99 -4.51
CA PHE A 46 -6.28 -5.71 -5.22
C PHE A 46 -6.15 -4.50 -4.28
N LEU A 47 -6.67 -4.62 -3.06
CA LEU A 47 -6.56 -3.60 -2.04
C LEU A 47 -5.30 -3.81 -1.20
N ALA A 48 -4.47 -2.78 -1.13
CA ALA A 48 -3.27 -2.74 -0.31
C ALA A 48 -3.23 -1.47 0.55
N ARG A 49 -2.23 -1.38 1.43
CA ARG A 49 -1.94 -0.15 2.19
C ARG A 49 -0.53 0.31 1.92
N VAL A 50 -0.36 1.60 1.65
CA VAL A 50 0.95 2.24 1.56
C VAL A 50 1.28 2.88 2.90
N ARG A 51 2.34 2.41 3.54
CA ARG A 51 2.91 2.97 4.76
C ARG A 51 3.82 4.13 4.40
N TYR A 52 3.73 5.21 5.18
CA TYR A 52 4.47 6.43 4.91
C TYR A 52 4.95 7.06 6.22
N ALA A 53 5.99 7.88 6.10
CA ALA A 53 6.38 8.83 7.13
C ALA A 53 5.97 10.24 6.72
N CYS A 54 5.47 11.03 7.67
CA CYS A 54 5.23 12.45 7.52
C CYS A 54 6.26 13.20 8.37
N ASN A 55 7.07 14.07 7.76
CA ASN A 55 8.17 14.78 8.41
C ASN A 55 9.10 13.84 9.21
N GLY A 56 9.42 12.68 8.63
CA GLY A 56 10.26 11.65 9.25
C GLY A 56 9.58 10.80 10.33
N VAL A 57 8.30 11.03 10.64
CA VAL A 57 7.54 10.23 11.60
C VAL A 57 6.65 9.24 10.86
N GLU A 58 6.90 7.94 11.05
CA GLU A 58 6.02 6.90 10.51
C GLU A 58 4.60 7.03 11.06
N GLN A 59 3.62 7.07 10.17
CA GLN A 59 2.22 7.21 10.54
C GLN A 59 1.63 5.85 10.92
N GLU A 60 0.75 5.81 11.93
CA GLU A 60 0.11 4.57 12.39
C GLU A 60 -0.85 4.01 11.34
N ASP A 61 -1.54 4.88 10.60
CA ASP A 61 -2.38 4.52 9.47
C ASP A 61 -1.63 4.67 8.15
N GLY A 62 -1.90 3.77 7.21
CA GLY A 62 -1.39 3.83 5.84
C GLY A 62 -2.49 4.24 4.87
N PHE A 63 -2.09 4.74 3.69
CA PHE A 63 -3.04 5.09 2.65
C PHE A 63 -3.55 3.82 1.93
N PRO A 64 -4.87 3.56 1.93
CA PRO A 64 -5.43 2.48 1.14
C PRO A 64 -5.28 2.77 -0.35
N ILE A 65 -4.83 1.78 -1.12
CA ILE A 65 -4.63 1.88 -2.57
C ILE A 65 -5.30 0.70 -3.27
N ASP A 66 -5.99 0.99 -4.37
CA ASP A 66 -6.39 0.01 -5.37
C ASP A 66 -5.22 -0.21 -6.33
N LEU A 67 -4.57 -1.36 -6.23
CA LEU A 67 -3.40 -1.71 -7.03
C LEU A 67 -3.74 -2.02 -8.49
N ASP A 68 -5.00 -2.27 -8.85
CA ASP A 68 -5.42 -2.45 -10.23
C ASP A 68 -5.55 -1.09 -10.94
N LYS A 69 -6.09 -0.11 -10.23
CA LYS A 69 -6.25 1.26 -10.75
C LYS A 69 -5.03 2.14 -10.52
N GLY A 70 -4.16 1.76 -9.57
CA GLY A 70 -3.10 2.63 -9.08
C GLY A 70 -3.67 3.90 -8.44
N ALA A 71 -4.81 3.79 -7.76
CA ALA A 71 -5.53 4.94 -7.22
C ALA A 71 -5.68 4.80 -5.71
N PHE A 72 -5.36 5.87 -4.99
CA PHE A 72 -5.57 5.90 -3.54
C PHE A 72 -7.06 6.09 -3.24
N ILE A 73 -7.55 5.36 -2.24
CA ILE A 73 -8.95 5.43 -1.83
C ILE A 73 -9.09 6.63 -0.87
N SER A 74 -9.83 7.64 -1.34
CA SER A 74 -10.03 8.97 -0.71
C SER A 74 -10.79 8.94 0.64
N THR A 75 -11.05 7.77 1.23
CA THR A 75 -11.77 7.67 2.51
C THR A 75 -10.93 8.07 3.73
N VAL A 76 -9.63 8.30 3.57
CA VAL A 76 -8.78 8.85 4.63
C VAL A 76 -8.85 10.36 4.55
N SER A 77 -9.27 11.03 5.64
CA SER A 77 -9.25 12.49 5.72
C SER A 77 -7.83 13.01 5.56
N ILE A 78 -7.47 13.36 4.34
CA ILE A 78 -6.20 13.97 4.01
C ILE A 78 -6.27 15.42 4.53
N GLN A 79 -5.72 15.66 5.72
CA GLN A 79 -5.69 16.98 6.34
C GLN A 79 -4.68 17.94 5.68
N ASN A 80 -3.98 17.50 4.63
CA ASN A 80 -3.01 18.29 3.87
C ASN A 80 -3.60 18.66 2.51
N GLU A 81 -3.82 19.96 2.31
CA GLU A 81 -4.22 20.53 1.03
C GLU A 81 -3.19 20.15 -0.06
N GLY A 82 -3.67 19.62 -1.19
CA GLY A 82 -2.83 19.17 -2.31
C GLY A 82 -2.14 17.80 -2.15
N LEU A 83 -2.28 17.12 -1.00
CA LEU A 83 -1.72 15.78 -0.84
C LEU A 83 -2.49 14.72 -1.65
N GLU A 84 -3.81 14.85 -1.74
CA GLU A 84 -4.61 13.91 -2.53
C GLU A 84 -4.18 13.88 -3.99
N GLU A 85 -3.97 15.03 -4.61
CA GLU A 85 -3.51 15.14 -6.01
C GLU A 85 -2.16 14.42 -6.21
N LYS A 86 -1.18 14.70 -5.35
CA LYS A 86 0.14 14.03 -5.38
C LYS A 86 0.03 12.52 -5.17
N LEU A 87 -0.86 12.07 -4.28
CA LEU A 87 -1.11 10.65 -4.10
C LEU A 87 -1.67 10.03 -5.39
N GLN A 88 -2.64 10.67 -6.05
CA GLN A 88 -3.18 10.16 -7.31
C GLN A 88 -2.15 10.15 -8.45
N GLU A 89 -1.20 11.10 -8.48
CA GLU A 89 -0.08 11.07 -9.43
C GLU A 89 0.87 9.89 -9.18
N ILE A 90 1.15 9.56 -7.91
CA ILE A 90 2.15 8.55 -7.52
C ILE A 90 1.57 7.13 -7.51
N GLY A 91 0.27 6.99 -7.27
CA GLY A 91 -0.40 5.70 -7.17
C GLY A 91 -0.12 4.72 -8.34
N PRO A 92 -0.14 5.16 -9.62
CA PRO A 92 0.20 4.31 -10.75
C PRO A 92 1.65 3.79 -10.72
N GLU A 93 2.59 4.59 -10.22
CA GLU A 93 3.99 4.18 -10.09
C GLU A 93 4.15 3.09 -9.03
N ILE A 94 3.54 3.27 -7.85
CA ILE A 94 3.53 2.27 -6.78
C ILE A 94 2.93 0.96 -7.29
N ALA A 95 1.76 1.01 -7.95
CA ALA A 95 1.12 -0.17 -8.51
C ALA A 95 2.02 -0.91 -9.53
N LYS A 96 2.74 -0.15 -10.37
CA LYS A 96 3.70 -0.72 -11.34
C LYS A 96 4.87 -1.41 -10.65
N ILE A 97 5.40 -0.84 -9.57
CA ILE A 97 6.48 -1.46 -8.77
C ILE A 97 5.99 -2.78 -8.18
N VAL A 98 4.81 -2.79 -7.56
CA VAL A 98 4.21 -4.00 -6.99
C VAL A 98 4.03 -5.07 -8.05
N ARG A 99 3.42 -4.76 -9.20
CA ARG A 99 3.21 -5.72 -10.29
C ARG A 99 4.52 -6.32 -10.82
N LYS A 100 5.57 -5.50 -10.98
CA LYS A 100 6.88 -5.97 -11.42
C LYS A 100 7.50 -6.93 -10.42
N ASP A 101 7.37 -6.65 -9.13
CA ASP A 101 7.91 -7.49 -8.07
C ASP A 101 7.18 -8.84 -7.99
N LEU A 102 5.85 -8.82 -8.08
CA LEU A 102 5.02 -10.03 -8.15
C LEU A 102 5.37 -10.90 -9.37
N ALA A 103 5.53 -10.27 -10.54
CA ALA A 103 5.90 -10.98 -11.77
C ALA A 103 7.29 -11.66 -11.67
N LYS A 104 8.24 -11.05 -10.96
CA LYS A 104 9.57 -11.67 -10.72
C LYS A 104 9.46 -12.89 -9.82
N HIS A 105 8.66 -12.81 -8.75
CA HIS A 105 8.45 -13.93 -7.84
C HIS A 105 7.75 -15.11 -8.54
N CYS A 106 6.79 -14.86 -9.45
CA CYS A 106 6.17 -15.94 -10.23
C CYS A 106 7.15 -16.64 -11.20
N ARG A 107 8.12 -15.90 -11.76
CA ARG A 107 9.12 -16.48 -12.69
C ARG A 107 10.22 -17.28 -12.00
N ALA A 108 10.47 -17.06 -10.71
CA ALA A 108 11.46 -17.81 -9.93
C ALA A 108 10.98 -19.21 -9.51
N HIS A 109 9.70 -19.52 -9.71
CA HIS A 109 9.06 -20.80 -9.38
C HIS A 109 8.48 -21.54 -10.60
N ALA A 110 8.79 -21.09 -11.82
CA ALA A 110 8.43 -21.74 -13.09
C ALA A 110 9.66 -22.44 -13.69
#